data_AF-A0A0A1HAA4-F1
#
_entry.id   AF-A0A0A1HAA4-F1
#
_cell.length_a   1.000
_cell.length_b   1.000
_cell.length_c   1.000
_cell.angle_alpha   90.00
_cell.angle_beta   90.00
_cell.angle_gamma   90.00
#
_symmetry.space_group_name_H-M   'P 1'
#
loop_
_entity.id
_entity.type
_entity.pdbx_description
1 polymer ?
#
loop_
_entity_poly.entity_id
_entity_poly.type
_entity_poly.pdbx_seq_one_letter_code
_entity_poly.pdbx_strand_id
1 'polypeptide(L)'
;LGHDIEAAWLLQRCAEIIEHENWILTFKQYALKIADAAAEGLGTDGGLWYEYDESHQTLIKEKRWWVQAEAIVGFFNAWQLSGDEKYLHYAINNWQFIKQYIIDKINGEWFWGIRENYSIMQNEDKVGLWKCPYHNG
;
A
#
# COMPACT_ATOMS: atom_id res chain seq x y z
N LEU A 1 4.19 -4.42 -6.11
CA LEU A 1 3.74 -4.42 -4.70
C LEU A 1 2.67 -3.37 -4.45
N GLY A 2 2.96 -2.06 -4.60
CA GLY A 2 1.94 -1.00 -4.42
C GLY A 2 0.75 -1.11 -5.36
N HIS A 3 0.99 -1.28 -6.67
CA HIS A 3 -0.10 -1.46 -7.65
C HIS A 3 -0.89 -2.75 -7.42
N ASP A 4 -0.26 -3.81 -6.91
CA ASP A 4 -0.92 -5.08 -6.68
C ASP A 4 -1.97 -4.93 -5.56
N ILE A 5 -1.56 -4.35 -4.44
CA ILE A 5 -2.46 -4.14 -3.29
C ILE A 5 -3.56 -3.12 -3.59
N GLU A 6 -3.30 -2.13 -4.45
CA GLU A 6 -4.30 -1.19 -4.97
C GLU A 6 -5.34 -1.89 -5.86
N ALA A 7 -4.87 -2.68 -6.84
CA ALA A 7 -5.74 -3.43 -7.75
C ALA A 7 -6.64 -4.43 -7.00
N ALA A 8 -6.12 -5.03 -5.92
CA ALA A 8 -6.86 -5.96 -5.08
C ALA A 8 -8.16 -5.36 -4.53
N TRP A 9 -8.11 -4.16 -3.94
CA TRP A 9 -9.29 -3.54 -3.36
C TRP A 9 -10.16 -2.83 -4.40
N LEU A 10 -9.57 -2.24 -5.46
CA LEU A 10 -10.32 -1.55 -6.50
C LEU A 10 -11.21 -2.48 -7.31
N LEU A 11 -10.71 -3.64 -7.74
CA LEU A 11 -11.51 -4.59 -8.53
C LEU A 11 -12.67 -5.17 -7.72
N GLN A 12 -12.42 -5.47 -6.44
CA GLN A 12 -13.47 -5.86 -5.51
C GLN A 12 -14.53 -4.75 -5.39
N ARG A 13 -14.08 -3.51 -5.18
CA ARG A 13 -14.98 -2.37 -5.01
C ARG A 13 -15.83 -2.11 -6.25
N CYS A 14 -15.24 -2.22 -7.44
CA CYS A 14 -15.97 -2.11 -8.70
C CYS A 14 -17.07 -3.17 -8.82
N ALA A 15 -16.77 -4.44 -8.49
CA ALA A 15 -17.75 -5.52 -8.54
C ALA A 15 -18.93 -5.30 -7.58
N GLU A 16 -18.65 -4.77 -6.38
CA GLU A 16 -19.69 -4.38 -5.42
C GLU A 16 -20.57 -3.24 -5.94
N ILE A 17 -19.97 -2.21 -6.55
CA ILE A 17 -20.70 -1.04 -7.07
C ILE A 17 -21.64 -1.42 -8.21
N ILE A 18 -21.25 -2.33 -9.09
CA ILE A 18 -22.10 -2.80 -10.19
C ILE A 18 -23.04 -3.95 -9.80
N GLU A 19 -23.01 -4.37 -8.52
CA GLU A 19 -23.86 -5.41 -7.95
C GLU A 19 -23.76 -6.77 -8.66
N HIS A 20 -22.59 -7.10 -9.22
CA HIS A 20 -22.40 -8.33 -9.97
C HIS A 20 -21.92 -9.48 -9.07
N GLU A 21 -22.85 -10.25 -8.51
CA GLU A 21 -22.60 -11.29 -7.48
C GLU A 21 -21.43 -12.25 -7.79
N ASN A 22 -21.36 -12.79 -9.00
CA ASN A 22 -20.26 -13.71 -9.38
C ASN A 22 -18.89 -13.01 -9.32
N TRP A 23 -18.81 -11.76 -9.75
CA TRP A 23 -17.57 -10.99 -9.73
C TRP A 23 -17.20 -10.58 -8.32
N ILE A 24 -18.18 -10.25 -7.47
CA ILE A 24 -17.93 -9.99 -6.05
C ILE A 24 -17.27 -11.21 -5.40
N LEU A 25 -17.78 -12.42 -5.66
CA LEU A 25 -17.18 -13.65 -5.13
C LEU A 25 -15.78 -13.91 -5.71
N THR A 26 -15.60 -13.69 -7.00
CA THR A 26 -14.30 -13.88 -7.69
C THR A 26 -13.25 -12.89 -7.21
N PHE A 27 -13.54 -11.59 -7.22
CA PHE A 27 -12.59 -10.55 -6.82
C PHE A 27 -12.33 -10.56 -5.32
N LYS A 28 -13.27 -11.02 -4.49
CA LYS A 28 -12.99 -11.28 -3.07
C LYS A 28 -11.85 -12.29 -2.90
N GLN A 29 -11.88 -13.39 -3.64
CA GLN A 29 -10.82 -14.41 -3.57
C GLN A 29 -9.48 -13.87 -4.10
N TYR A 30 -9.51 -13.10 -5.19
CA TYR A 30 -8.29 -12.48 -5.73
C TYR A 30 -7.72 -11.42 -4.80
N ALA A 31 -8.56 -10.57 -4.20
CA ALA A 31 -8.13 -9.54 -3.27
C ALA A 31 -7.35 -10.15 -2.10
N LEU A 32 -7.84 -11.25 -1.52
CA LEU A 32 -7.15 -11.95 -0.44
C LEU A 32 -5.82 -12.57 -0.88
N LYS A 33 -5.78 -13.22 -2.05
CA LYS A 33 -4.54 -13.81 -2.58
C LYS A 33 -3.48 -12.75 -2.89
N ILE A 34 -3.90 -11.62 -3.46
CA ILE A 34 -3.01 -10.51 -3.78
C ILE A 34 -2.54 -9.83 -2.50
N ALA A 35 -3.41 -9.67 -1.49
CA ALA A 35 -3.02 -9.16 -0.18
C ALA A 35 -1.98 -10.05 0.50
N ASP A 36 -2.16 -11.38 0.47
CA ASP A 36 -1.16 -12.32 0.98
C ASP A 36 0.19 -12.19 0.25
N ALA A 37 0.18 -12.11 -1.09
CA ALA A 37 1.40 -11.92 -1.88
C ALA A 37 2.07 -10.57 -1.60
N ALA A 38 1.31 -9.49 -1.47
CA ALA A 38 1.83 -8.17 -1.14
C ALA A 38 2.45 -8.15 0.28
N ALA A 39 1.89 -8.92 1.22
CA ALA A 39 2.42 -9.03 2.58
C ALA A 39 3.84 -9.62 2.63
N GLU A 40 4.25 -10.42 1.63
CA GLU A 40 5.63 -10.90 1.51
C GLU A 40 6.64 -9.75 1.32
N GLY A 41 6.19 -8.61 0.81
CA GLY A 41 6.98 -7.39 0.64
C GLY A 41 7.04 -6.48 1.87
N LEU A 42 6.39 -6.85 2.99
CA LEU A 42 6.45 -6.07 4.22
C LEU A 42 7.82 -6.17 4.88
N GLY A 43 8.36 -5.02 5.27
CA GLY A 43 9.53 -4.94 6.14
C GLY A 43 9.17 -5.27 7.59
N THR A 44 10.18 -5.60 8.40
CA THR A 44 10.01 -5.75 9.86
C THR A 44 9.59 -4.46 10.56
N ASP A 45 9.73 -3.32 9.87
CA ASP A 45 9.30 -1.99 10.28
C ASP A 45 7.82 -1.71 9.98
N GLY A 46 7.12 -2.62 9.29
CA GLY A 46 5.72 -2.46 8.86
C GLY A 46 5.54 -1.71 7.53
N GLY A 47 6.60 -1.15 6.95
CA GLY A 47 6.54 -0.51 5.63
C GLY A 47 6.46 -1.55 4.50
N LEU A 48 5.85 -1.23 3.37
CA LEU A 48 5.82 -2.07 2.17
C LEU A 48 6.88 -1.61 1.17
N TRP A 49 7.72 -2.53 0.69
CA TRP A 49 8.72 -2.22 -0.35
C TRP A 49 8.05 -1.82 -1.66
N TYR A 50 8.75 -1.02 -2.47
CA TYR A 50 8.18 -0.38 -3.65
C TYR A 50 7.76 -1.40 -4.72
N GLU A 51 8.72 -2.14 -5.28
CA GLU A 51 8.48 -3.00 -6.43
C GLU A 51 9.57 -4.07 -6.55
N TYR A 52 9.19 -5.26 -7.01
CA TYR A 52 10.13 -6.25 -7.50
C TYR A 52 10.25 -6.10 -9.01
N ASP A 53 11.43 -5.74 -9.51
CA ASP A 53 11.72 -5.63 -10.92
C ASP A 53 12.08 -7.02 -11.46
N GLU A 54 11.15 -7.64 -12.19
CA GLU A 54 11.36 -8.96 -12.80
C GLU A 54 12.45 -8.95 -13.88
N SER A 55 12.64 -7.83 -14.58
CA SER A 55 13.63 -7.74 -15.66
C SER A 55 15.07 -7.79 -15.13
N HIS A 56 15.29 -7.24 -13.94
CA HIS A 56 16.59 -7.24 -13.28
C HIS A 56 16.69 -8.24 -12.11
N GLN A 57 15.59 -8.92 -11.75
CA GLN A 57 15.48 -9.81 -10.60
C GLN A 57 15.90 -9.12 -9.30
N THR A 58 15.49 -7.86 -9.12
CA THR A 58 15.87 -7.03 -7.97
C THR A 58 14.68 -6.41 -7.29
N LEU A 59 14.70 -6.44 -5.95
CA LEU A 59 13.74 -5.70 -5.15
C LEU A 59 14.21 -4.24 -5.01
N ILE A 60 13.39 -3.30 -5.47
CA ILE A 60 13.60 -1.87 -5.24
C ILE A 60 13.22 -1.56 -3.79
N LYS A 61 14.24 -1.48 -2.93
CA LYS A 61 14.08 -1.25 -1.49
C LYS A 61 13.89 0.21 -1.13
N GLU A 62 12.80 0.76 -1.62
CA GLU A 62 12.30 2.08 -1.29
C GLU A 62 10.93 1.93 -0.64
N LYS A 63 10.58 2.86 0.26
CA LYS A 63 9.25 2.94 0.87
C LYS A 63 8.63 4.26 0.43
N ARG A 64 7.83 4.21 -0.63
CA ARG A 64 7.19 5.40 -1.23
C ARG A 64 5.82 5.64 -0.64
N TRP A 65 5.43 6.92 -0.55
CA TRP A 65 4.23 7.40 0.15
C TRP A 65 2.95 6.68 -0.29
N TRP A 66 2.69 6.66 -1.60
CA TRP A 66 1.46 6.08 -2.16
C TRP A 66 1.37 4.58 -1.92
N VAL A 67 2.49 3.86 -2.02
CA VAL A 67 2.56 2.41 -1.72
C VAL A 67 2.13 2.13 -0.28
N GLN A 68 2.48 3.02 0.66
CA GLN A 68 2.07 2.85 2.05
C GLN A 68 0.58 3.17 2.24
N ALA A 69 0.09 4.22 1.58
CA ALA A 69 -1.33 4.56 1.63
C ALA A 69 -2.20 3.42 1.10
N GLU A 70 -1.86 2.86 -0.08
CA GLU A 70 -2.56 1.72 -0.68
C GLU A 70 -2.42 0.44 0.15
N ALA A 71 -1.28 0.23 0.82
CA ALA A 71 -1.10 -0.89 1.73
C ALA A 71 -2.12 -0.85 2.89
N ILE A 72 -2.34 0.33 3.51
CA ILE A 72 -3.36 0.45 4.57
C ILE A 72 -4.74 0.08 4.03
N VAL A 73 -5.13 0.65 2.89
CA VAL A 73 -6.47 0.43 2.31
C VAL A 73 -6.66 -1.03 1.94
N GLY A 74 -5.71 -1.63 1.21
CA GLY A 74 -5.84 -3.01 0.75
C GLY A 74 -5.78 -4.03 1.89
N PHE A 75 -4.91 -3.86 2.89
CA PHE A 75 -4.91 -4.75 4.05
C PHE A 75 -6.17 -4.59 4.91
N PHE A 76 -6.66 -3.36 5.09
CA PHE A 76 -7.91 -3.15 5.82
C PHE A 76 -9.11 -3.76 5.06
N ASN A 77 -9.15 -3.64 3.73
CA ASN A 77 -10.16 -4.31 2.90
C ASN A 77 -10.07 -5.84 3.02
N ALA A 78 -8.86 -6.42 2.99
CA ALA A 78 -8.67 -7.85 3.18
C ALA A 78 -9.18 -8.34 4.55
N TRP A 79 -9.00 -7.54 5.61
CA TRP A 79 -9.60 -7.81 6.92
C TRP A 79 -11.14 -7.77 6.85
N GLN A 80 -11.74 -6.76 6.24
CA GLN A 80 -13.20 -6.67 6.09
C GLN A 80 -13.79 -7.87 5.33
N LEU A 81 -13.09 -8.36 4.30
CA LEU A 81 -13.53 -9.48 3.48
C LEU A 81 -13.43 -10.83 4.19
N SER A 82 -12.38 -11.03 5.00
CA SER A 82 -12.03 -12.34 5.57
C SER A 82 -12.33 -12.49 7.06
N GLY A 83 -12.31 -11.39 7.82
CA GLY A 83 -12.29 -11.40 9.29
C GLY A 83 -10.96 -11.87 9.90
N ASP A 84 -9.90 -12.05 9.09
CA ASP A 84 -8.59 -12.48 9.58
C ASP A 84 -7.81 -11.28 10.14
N GLU A 85 -7.56 -11.33 11.45
CA GLU A 85 -6.89 -10.28 12.21
C GLU A 85 -5.46 -9.99 11.71
N LYS A 86 -4.78 -10.92 11.02
CA LYS A 86 -3.42 -10.67 10.51
C LYS A 86 -3.39 -9.43 9.60
N TYR A 87 -4.42 -9.23 8.78
CA TYR A 87 -4.48 -8.11 7.85
C TYR A 87 -4.70 -6.78 8.57
N LEU A 88 -5.52 -6.77 9.63
CA LEU A 88 -5.68 -5.59 10.46
C LEU A 88 -4.35 -5.21 11.13
N HIS A 89 -3.58 -6.19 11.60
CA HIS A 89 -2.25 -5.94 12.15
C HIS A 89 -1.29 -5.36 11.09
N TYR A 90 -1.32 -5.85 9.84
CA TYR A 90 -0.51 -5.27 8.76
C TYR A 90 -0.88 -3.81 8.47
N ALA A 91 -2.17 -3.49 8.37
CA ALA A 91 -2.64 -2.13 8.17
C ALA A 91 -2.21 -1.20 9.31
N ILE A 92 -2.38 -1.64 10.57
CA ILE A 92 -2.01 -0.86 11.76
C ILE A 92 -0.50 -0.62 11.81
N ASN A 93 0.31 -1.66 11.57
CA ASN A 93 1.77 -1.54 11.60
C ASN A 93 2.27 -0.61 10.48
N ASN A 94 1.69 -0.71 9.27
CA ASN A 94 2.00 0.20 8.18
C ASN A 94 1.62 1.66 8.52
N TRP A 95 0.49 1.88 9.18
CA TRP A 95 0.12 3.21 9.68
C TRP A 95 1.12 3.75 10.72
N GLN A 96 1.62 2.91 11.63
CA GLN A 96 2.68 3.35 12.55
C GLN A 96 3.95 3.74 11.80
N PHE A 97 4.34 2.95 10.79
CA PHE A 97 5.47 3.26 9.92
C PHE A 97 5.30 4.62 9.23
N ILE A 98 4.14 4.88 8.62
CA ILE A 98 3.84 6.15 7.95
C ILE A 98 3.99 7.33 8.91
N LYS A 99 3.37 7.25 10.10
CA LYS A 99 3.47 8.31 11.11
C LYS A 99 4.89 8.55 11.60
N GLN A 100 5.73 7.53 11.57
CA GLN A 100 7.10 7.62 12.03
C GLN A 100 8.02 8.22 10.97
N TYR A 101 7.91 7.77 9.72
CA TYR A 101 8.92 8.04 8.69
C TYR A 101 8.44 8.83 7.47
N ILE A 102 7.14 8.83 7.18
CA ILE A 102 6.61 9.39 5.93
C ILE A 102 5.95 10.75 6.14
N ILE A 103 5.23 10.97 7.24
CA ILE A 103 4.58 12.26 7.52
C ILE A 103 5.63 13.33 7.86
N ASP A 104 5.64 14.44 7.13
CA ASP A 104 6.41 15.63 7.48
C ASP A 104 5.64 16.43 8.55
N LYS A 105 6.06 16.25 9.80
CA LYS A 105 5.47 16.91 10.98
C LYS A 105 5.83 18.39 11.11
N ILE A 106 6.78 18.88 10.31
CA ILE A 106 7.27 20.26 10.39
C ILE A 106 6.56 21.11 9.33
N ASN A 107 6.55 20.66 8.07
CA ASN A 107 6.04 21.46 6.95
C ASN A 107 4.70 20.97 6.40
N GLY A 108 4.09 19.96 7.04
CA GLY A 108 2.86 19.31 6.58
C GLY A 108 3.08 18.41 5.36
N GLU A 109 2.03 17.64 5.04
CA GLU A 109 2.04 16.63 3.97
C GLU A 109 3.00 15.45 4.24
N TRP A 110 3.05 14.47 3.34
CA TRP A 110 3.92 13.32 3.37
C TRP A 110 5.14 13.57 2.47
N PHE A 111 6.32 13.12 2.91
CA PHE A 111 7.49 13.02 2.04
C PHE A 111 7.20 12.04 0.89
N TRP A 112 7.91 12.18 -0.23
CA TRP A 112 7.80 11.23 -1.35
C TRP A 112 8.10 9.79 -0.92
N GLY A 113 9.06 9.62 -0.03
CA GLY A 113 9.42 8.33 0.52
C GLY A 113 10.75 8.34 1.24
N ILE A 114 11.15 7.16 1.70
CA ILE A 114 12.46 6.90 2.28
C ILE A 114 13.17 5.77 1.54
N ARG A 115 14.50 5.79 1.57
CA ARG A 115 15.36 4.71 1.07
C ARG A 115 15.48 3.59 2.11
N GLU A 116 16.09 2.46 1.75
CA GLU A 116 16.34 1.32 2.64
C GLU A 116 16.99 1.71 3.99
N ASN A 117 17.88 2.69 3.98
CA ASN A 117 18.56 3.19 5.18
C ASN A 117 17.77 4.25 5.96
N TYR A 118 16.46 4.39 5.70
CA TYR A 118 15.55 5.39 6.28
C TYR A 118 15.88 6.86 5.96
N SER A 119 16.80 7.13 5.03
CA SER A 119 17.04 8.50 4.57
C SER A 119 15.87 8.99 3.71
N ILE A 120 15.40 10.20 4.01
CA ILE A 120 14.32 10.87 3.29
C ILE A 120 14.78 11.21 1.87
N MET A 121 13.90 11.00 0.89
CA MET A 121 14.10 11.45 -0.49
C MET A 121 13.87 12.96 -0.62
N GLN A 122 14.83 13.77 -0.15
CA GLN A 122 14.66 15.22 -0.01
C GLN A 122 14.54 16.01 -1.32
N ASN A 123 14.98 15.45 -2.44
CA ASN A 123 14.97 16.14 -3.74
C ASN A 123 13.73 15.83 -4.58
N GLU A 124 12.73 15.18 -3.98
CA GLU A 124 11.46 14.84 -4.63
C GLU A 124 10.38 15.86 -4.28
N ASP A 125 9.44 16.07 -5.20
CA ASP A 125 8.37 17.04 -5.03
C ASP A 125 7.39 16.59 -3.92
N LYS A 126 6.95 17.54 -3.09
CA LYS A 126 5.81 17.32 -2.17
C LYS A 126 4.47 17.34 -2.88
N VAL A 127 4.38 18.13 -3.95
CA VAL A 127 3.24 18.22 -4.86
C VAL A 127 3.80 18.41 -6.25
N GLY A 128 3.36 17.60 -7.20
CA GLY A 128 3.87 17.61 -8.56
C GLY A 128 3.01 16.77 -9.48
N LEU A 129 3.45 16.56 -10.72
CA LEU A 129 2.71 15.79 -11.72
C LEU A 129 2.34 14.38 -11.24
N TRP A 130 3.19 13.79 -10.39
CA TRP A 130 3.09 12.42 -9.89
C TRP A 130 2.77 12.34 -8.40
N LYS A 131 2.50 13.48 -7.74
CA LYS A 131 2.11 13.54 -6.33
C LYS A 131 1.06 14.60 -6.11
N CYS A 132 -0.16 14.15 -5.82
CA CYS A 132 -1.33 14.97 -5.54
C CYS A 132 -2.06 14.40 -4.31
N PRO A 133 -3.01 15.14 -3.69
CA PRO A 133 -3.76 14.68 -2.52
C PRO A 133 -4.84 13.66 -2.91
N TYR A 134 -4.45 12.60 -3.63
CA TYR A 134 -5.31 11.52 -4.07
C TYR A 134 -5.12 10.28 -3.18
N HIS A 135 -3.91 9.71 -3.16
CA HIS A 135 -3.67 8.46 -2.43
C HIS A 135 -3.70 8.62 -0.90
N ASN A 136 -3.35 9.81 -0.38
CA ASN A 136 -3.26 10.06 1.06
C ASN A 136 -4.37 10.98 1.61
N GLY A 137 -5.39 11.26 0.80
CA GLY A 137 -6.52 12.13 1.14
C GLY A 137 -7.58 11.49 2.02
#